data_AF-A0A942D390-F1
#
_entry.id   AF-A0A942D390-F1
#
_cell.length_a   1.000
_cell.length_b   1.000
_cell.length_c   1.000
_cell.angle_alpha   90.00
_cell.angle_beta   90.00
_cell.angle_gamma   90.00
#
_symmetry.space_group_name_H-M   'P 1'
#
loop_
_entity.id
_entity.type
_entity.pdbx_description
1 polymer ?
#
loop_
_entity_poly.entity_id
_entity_poly.type
_entity_poly.pdbx_seq_one_letter_code
_entity_poly.pdbx_strand_id
1 'polypeptide(L)'
;MLGLAAVLAGLAAALLAGALGAAPTRALGPYPDLGSCPVFPQPPANLSPTAKSLPTEAAWNQDISRAPRAKNSAAIIAYIDSHGGERLHPDFGSPRAYGFPYAVVSPGQPKLPIHYTAYGSESSPGPFPVPAKAPVEGGNRSDGDRHLLVVDRGECKLYELYRAFFQPRPKPHWNADAGVAWDLRSAALRLDGWTSADAGGLPIFPGLVRYDEVAAGHLDHAIRVTFDSTRDAWVHPASHCAG
;
A
#
# COMPACT_ATOMS: atom_id res chain seq x y z
N MET A 1 80.10 -2.16 29.97
CA MET A 1 79.59 -0.80 29.74
C MET A 1 79.24 -0.67 28.27
N LEU A 2 77.95 -0.41 27.98
CA LEU A 2 77.34 0.11 26.73
C LEU A 2 77.75 -0.54 25.38
N GLY A 3 76.88 -0.95 24.47
CA GLY A 3 75.43 -0.91 24.36
C GLY A 3 75.07 -1.56 23.01
N LEU A 4 74.02 -2.38 22.99
CA LEU A 4 73.48 -3.01 21.78
C LEU A 4 72.78 -1.95 20.91
N ALA A 5 73.15 -1.86 19.63
CA ALA A 5 72.35 -1.17 18.61
C ALA A 5 71.99 -2.18 17.52
N ALA A 6 70.77 -2.70 17.58
CA ALA A 6 70.20 -3.55 16.55
C ALA A 6 69.68 -2.68 15.39
N VAL A 7 70.19 -2.94 14.18
CA VAL A 7 69.66 -2.36 12.94
C VAL A 7 68.57 -3.31 12.42
N LEU A 8 67.30 -2.94 12.60
CA LEU A 8 66.16 -3.62 12.00
C LEU A 8 65.88 -3.00 10.62
N ALA A 9 66.20 -3.76 9.57
CA ALA A 9 65.75 -3.48 8.21
C ALA A 9 64.28 -3.90 8.08
N GLY A 10 63.36 -2.93 8.08
CA GLY A 10 61.94 -3.17 7.82
C GLY A 10 61.67 -3.22 6.32
N LEU A 11 61.34 -4.41 5.79
CA LEU A 11 60.66 -4.55 4.50
C LEU A 11 59.24 -3.99 4.61
N ALA A 12 58.97 -2.86 3.96
CA ALA A 12 57.61 -2.38 3.75
C ALA A 12 56.95 -3.19 2.63
N ALA A 13 56.23 -4.25 2.99
CA ALA A 13 55.30 -4.90 2.09
C ALA A 13 54.08 -3.99 1.90
N ALA A 14 53.97 -3.34 0.74
CA ALA A 14 52.79 -2.60 0.34
C ALA A 14 51.64 -3.58 0.10
N LEU A 15 50.85 -3.86 1.14
CA LEU A 15 49.54 -4.48 1.01
C LEU A 15 48.61 -3.46 0.33
N LEU A 16 48.46 -3.59 -0.99
CA LEU A 16 47.30 -3.05 -1.70
C LEU A 16 46.06 -3.79 -1.17
N ALA A 17 45.51 -3.29 -0.07
CA ALA A 17 44.14 -3.59 0.31
C ALA A 17 43.25 -2.99 -0.78
N GLY A 18 42.93 -3.80 -1.79
CA GLY A 18 41.82 -3.52 -2.69
C GLY A 18 40.58 -3.42 -1.83
N ALA A 19 40.19 -2.19 -1.47
CA ALA A 19 38.86 -1.91 -1.00
C ALA A 19 37.92 -2.24 -2.16
N LEU A 20 37.49 -3.49 -2.24
CA LEU A 20 36.18 -3.83 -2.76
C LEU A 20 35.21 -3.09 -1.85
N GLY A 21 34.98 -1.82 -2.18
CA GLY A 21 33.86 -1.09 -1.66
C GLY A 21 32.65 -1.91 -2.06
N ALA A 22 32.16 -2.71 -1.12
CA ALA A 22 30.78 -3.16 -1.17
C ALA A 22 30.00 -1.86 -1.38
N ALA A 23 29.41 -1.70 -2.56
CA ALA A 23 28.47 -0.63 -2.78
C ALA A 23 27.54 -0.65 -1.57
N PRO A 24 27.30 0.50 -0.90
CA PRO A 24 26.33 0.51 0.17
C PRO A 24 25.08 -0.13 -0.42
N THR A 25 24.62 -1.23 0.16
CA THR A 25 23.27 -1.70 -0.07
C THR A 25 22.41 -0.54 0.38
N ARG A 26 22.08 0.35 -0.57
CA ARG A 26 21.03 1.33 -0.40
C ARG A 26 19.86 0.50 0.10
N ALA A 27 19.50 0.69 1.36
CA ALA A 27 18.21 0.26 1.85
C ALA A 27 17.19 0.93 0.90
N LEU A 28 16.70 0.14 -0.05
CA LEU A 28 15.62 0.38 -1.01
C LEU A 28 15.19 1.84 -1.15
N GLY A 29 15.77 2.55 -2.12
CA GLY A 29 15.11 3.69 -2.76
C GLY A 29 14.69 3.33 -4.19
N PRO A 30 13.88 4.14 -4.89
CA PRO A 30 12.70 4.89 -4.44
C PRO A 30 11.44 4.01 -4.54
N TYR A 31 10.28 4.51 -4.15
CA TYR A 31 9.02 3.85 -4.48
C TYR A 31 8.90 3.76 -6.01
N PRO A 32 8.57 2.59 -6.58
CA PRO A 32 8.68 2.42 -8.01
C PRO A 32 7.63 3.27 -8.74
N ASP A 33 8.09 3.97 -9.77
CA ASP A 33 7.28 4.85 -10.62
C ASP A 33 6.10 4.09 -11.26
N LEU A 34 4.91 4.67 -11.15
CA LEU A 34 3.67 4.16 -11.76
C LEU A 34 3.63 4.40 -13.28
N GLY A 35 4.55 5.19 -13.82
CA GLY A 35 4.54 5.62 -15.21
C GLY A 35 3.33 6.51 -15.48
N SER A 36 2.66 6.29 -16.61
CA SER A 36 1.49 7.08 -17.01
C SER A 36 0.17 6.57 -16.43
N CYS A 37 0.19 5.65 -15.48
CA CYS A 37 -1.04 5.14 -14.88
C CYS A 37 -1.66 6.16 -13.95
N PRO A 38 -2.92 6.58 -14.19
CA PRO A 38 -3.64 7.36 -13.19
C PRO A 38 -3.86 6.49 -11.94
N VAL A 39 -4.07 7.11 -10.79
CA VAL A 39 -4.59 6.45 -9.59
C VAL A 39 -6.02 6.94 -9.41
N PHE A 40 -6.92 6.25 -10.12
CA PHE A 40 -8.31 6.63 -10.35
C PHE A 40 -8.52 7.95 -11.11
N PRO A 41 -9.69 8.11 -11.75
CA PRO A 41 -10.01 9.33 -12.47
C PRO A 41 -10.03 10.56 -11.55
N GLN A 42 -9.72 11.70 -12.16
CA GLN A 42 -10.03 13.00 -11.57
C GLN A 42 -11.56 13.20 -11.54
N PRO A 43 -12.10 13.96 -10.57
CA PRO A 43 -13.50 14.35 -10.56
C PRO A 43 -13.90 15.10 -11.85
N PRO A 44 -15.19 15.15 -12.20
CA PRO A 44 -15.67 15.95 -13.33
C PRO A 44 -15.22 17.41 -13.22
N ALA A 45 -14.70 17.98 -14.30
CA ALA A 45 -14.15 19.35 -14.30
C ALA A 45 -15.18 20.44 -13.96
N ASN A 46 -16.47 20.15 -14.12
CA ASN A 46 -17.58 21.04 -13.79
C ASN A 46 -18.20 20.79 -12.40
N LEU A 47 -17.54 19.98 -11.55
CA LEU A 47 -18.02 19.73 -10.20
C LEU A 47 -18.04 21.03 -9.39
N SER A 48 -19.15 21.29 -8.69
CA SER A 48 -19.25 22.47 -7.83
C SER A 48 -18.16 22.42 -6.74
N PRO A 49 -17.50 23.54 -6.41
CA PRO A 49 -16.55 23.55 -5.31
C PRO A 49 -17.14 23.21 -3.94
N THR A 50 -18.46 23.35 -3.78
CA THR A 50 -19.17 22.98 -2.55
C THR A 50 -19.87 21.63 -2.69
N ALA A 51 -19.54 20.84 -3.72
CA ALA A 51 -20.07 19.50 -3.86
C ALA A 51 -19.66 18.64 -2.67
N LYS A 52 -20.57 17.74 -2.26
CA LYS A 52 -20.21 16.67 -1.33
C LYS A 52 -19.28 15.67 -2.03
N SER A 53 -18.66 14.79 -1.25
CA SER A 53 -17.88 13.67 -1.79
C SER A 53 -18.68 12.89 -2.83
N LEU A 54 -18.06 12.58 -3.96
CA LEU A 54 -18.67 11.81 -5.04
C LEU A 54 -18.94 10.37 -4.58
N PRO A 55 -20.04 9.74 -5.03
CA PRO A 55 -20.33 8.34 -4.72
C PRO A 55 -19.62 7.39 -5.70
N THR A 56 -18.36 7.66 -6.04
CA THR A 56 -17.56 6.93 -7.05
C THR A 56 -16.09 6.97 -6.66
N GLU A 57 -15.24 6.11 -7.23
CA GLU A 57 -13.79 6.14 -6.94
C GLU A 57 -13.09 7.45 -7.35
N ALA A 58 -13.72 8.30 -8.17
CA ALA A 58 -13.23 9.66 -8.42
C ALA A 58 -13.17 10.55 -7.14
N ALA A 59 -13.84 10.13 -6.06
CA ALA A 59 -13.78 10.81 -4.77
C ALA A 59 -12.38 10.84 -4.15
N TRP A 60 -11.50 9.88 -4.49
CA TRP A 60 -10.11 9.89 -4.02
C TRP A 60 -9.36 11.16 -4.42
N ASN A 61 -9.68 11.73 -5.58
CA ASN A 61 -9.01 12.91 -6.13
C ASN A 61 -9.88 14.17 -6.04
N GLN A 62 -10.93 14.18 -5.22
CA GLN A 62 -11.84 15.31 -5.08
C GLN A 62 -11.33 16.34 -4.08
N ASP A 63 -11.18 17.60 -4.53
CA ASP A 63 -11.04 18.74 -3.63
C ASP A 63 -12.34 18.98 -2.85
N ILE A 64 -12.28 18.75 -1.54
CA ILE A 64 -13.38 18.95 -0.59
C ILE A 64 -13.15 20.15 0.35
N SER A 65 -12.15 21.00 0.09
CA SER A 65 -11.79 22.15 0.95
C SER A 65 -12.93 23.14 1.18
N ARG A 66 -13.88 23.21 0.24
CA ARG A 66 -15.09 24.05 0.30
C ARG A 66 -16.38 23.25 0.45
N ALA A 67 -16.29 21.93 0.62
CA ALA A 67 -17.46 21.10 0.85
C ALA A 67 -18.13 21.43 2.19
N PRO A 68 -19.46 21.39 2.29
CA PRO A 68 -20.14 21.62 3.55
C PRO A 68 -19.85 20.49 4.54
N ARG A 69 -19.55 20.85 5.80
CA ARG A 69 -19.46 19.87 6.89
C ARG A 69 -20.77 19.12 7.06
N ALA A 70 -20.69 17.83 7.40
CA ALA A 70 -21.86 17.05 7.77
C ALA A 70 -22.57 17.66 9.00
N LYS A 71 -23.90 17.71 8.99
CA LYS A 71 -24.70 18.33 10.07
C LYS A 71 -24.41 17.72 11.45
N ASN A 72 -24.09 16.43 11.50
CA ASN A 72 -23.77 15.67 12.70
C ASN A 72 -22.26 15.51 12.95
N SER A 73 -21.39 16.29 12.29
CA SER A 73 -19.94 16.15 12.40
C SER A 73 -19.43 16.23 13.85
N ALA A 74 -19.97 17.13 14.67
CA ALA A 74 -19.59 17.23 16.08
C ALA A 74 -19.92 15.96 16.89
N ALA A 75 -21.04 15.29 16.59
CA ALA A 75 -21.41 14.04 17.25
C ALA A 75 -20.54 12.87 16.78
N ILE A 76 -20.13 12.84 15.51
CA ILE A 76 -19.19 11.84 14.98
C ILE A 76 -17.82 11.97 15.68
N ILE A 77 -17.30 13.19 15.79
CA ILE A 77 -16.02 13.46 16.46
C ILE A 77 -16.10 13.05 17.94
N ALA A 78 -17.15 13.46 18.65
CA ALA A 78 -17.34 13.07 20.05
C ALA A 78 -17.44 11.55 20.25
N TYR A 79 -17.98 10.81 19.27
CA TYR A 79 -18.03 9.35 19.31
C TYR A 79 -16.64 8.74 19.16
N ILE A 80 -15.87 9.19 18.16
CA ILE A 80 -14.48 8.78 17.93
C ILE A 80 -13.63 9.04 19.19
N ASP A 81 -13.76 10.23 19.79
CA ASP A 81 -12.99 10.61 20.99
C ASP A 81 -13.35 9.78 22.23
N SER A 82 -14.58 9.28 22.33
CA SER A 82 -15.06 8.52 23.49
C SER A 82 -14.93 7.01 23.36
N HIS A 83 -14.69 6.50 22.15
CA HIS A 83 -14.56 5.06 21.87
C HIS A 83 -13.21 4.67 21.27
N GLY A 84 -12.37 5.65 20.91
CA GLY A 84 -11.05 5.45 20.34
C GLY A 84 -9.90 5.69 21.32
N GLY A 85 -8.68 5.37 20.89
CA GLY A 85 -7.46 5.75 21.59
C GLY A 85 -7.11 7.24 21.49
N GLU A 86 -6.30 7.73 22.44
CA GLU A 86 -5.85 9.14 22.50
C GLU A 86 -4.70 9.47 21.53
N ARG A 87 -4.33 8.56 20.62
CA ARG A 87 -3.15 8.68 19.76
C ARG A 87 -3.48 8.35 18.32
N LEU A 88 -3.08 9.24 17.42
CA LEU A 88 -3.00 8.91 16.00
C LEU A 88 -1.78 8.01 15.76
N HIS A 89 -2.00 6.91 15.05
CA HIS A 89 -0.97 5.98 14.63
C HIS A 89 -0.70 6.14 13.13
N PRO A 90 0.44 6.72 12.71
CA PRO A 90 0.78 6.76 11.30
C PRO A 90 1.18 5.36 10.84
N ASP A 91 0.29 4.67 10.13
CA ASP A 91 0.53 3.33 9.60
C ASP A 91 1.26 3.36 8.24
N PHE A 92 2.35 4.11 8.20
CA PHE A 92 3.26 4.22 7.07
C PHE A 92 4.67 4.55 7.57
N GLY A 93 5.70 4.03 6.90
CA GLY A 93 7.08 4.36 7.23
C GLY A 93 8.08 3.27 6.89
N SER A 94 9.19 3.28 7.63
CA SER A 94 10.31 2.35 7.49
C SER A 94 10.44 1.50 8.76
N PRO A 95 10.80 0.21 8.67
CA PRO A 95 11.19 -0.54 7.47
C PRO A 95 9.99 -0.87 6.57
N ARG A 96 10.23 -1.24 5.30
CA ARG A 96 9.19 -1.45 4.28
C ARG A 96 8.05 -2.42 4.69
N ALA A 97 8.28 -3.30 5.66
CA ALA A 97 7.23 -4.19 6.17
C ALA A 97 6.20 -3.47 7.07
N TYR A 98 6.46 -2.23 7.48
CA TYR A 98 5.59 -1.38 8.27
C TYR A 98 4.66 -0.55 7.39
N GLY A 99 3.40 -0.38 7.79
CA GLY A 99 2.33 0.10 6.91
C GLY A 99 2.02 -0.87 5.76
N PHE A 100 1.50 -0.33 4.65
CA PHE A 100 1.13 -1.11 3.47
C PHE A 100 2.22 -1.06 2.38
N PRO A 101 3.11 -2.07 2.28
CA PRO A 101 4.04 -2.12 1.17
C PRO A 101 3.32 -2.46 -0.14
N TYR A 102 3.80 -1.87 -1.23
CA TYR A 102 3.36 -2.22 -2.58
C TYR A 102 4.53 -2.52 -3.51
N ALA A 103 4.24 -3.25 -4.58
CA ALA A 103 5.15 -3.43 -5.72
C ALA A 103 4.51 -2.87 -7.00
N VAL A 104 5.37 -2.48 -7.95
CA VAL A 104 4.95 -2.15 -9.31
C VAL A 104 5.62 -3.15 -10.24
N VAL A 105 4.83 -3.76 -11.12
CA VAL A 105 5.29 -4.76 -12.09
C VAL A 105 5.20 -4.20 -13.50
N SER A 106 6.09 -4.67 -14.38
CA SER A 106 6.11 -4.28 -15.79
C SER A 106 5.09 -5.09 -16.61
N PRO A 107 4.71 -4.61 -17.80
CA PRO A 107 3.86 -5.37 -18.71
C PRO A 107 4.38 -6.79 -18.91
N GLY A 108 3.48 -7.78 -18.88
CA GLY A 108 3.83 -9.19 -19.10
C GLY A 108 4.35 -9.92 -17.87
N GLN A 109 4.25 -9.34 -16.67
CA GLN A 109 4.51 -10.05 -15.42
C GLN A 109 3.73 -11.38 -15.35
N PRO A 110 4.40 -12.52 -15.14
CA PRO A 110 3.74 -13.81 -15.00
C PRO A 110 2.68 -13.79 -13.91
N LYS A 111 1.49 -14.33 -14.23
CA LYS A 111 0.37 -14.43 -13.31
C LYS A 111 0.46 -15.71 -12.49
N LEU A 112 0.15 -15.62 -11.20
CA LEU A 112 0.03 -16.76 -10.29
C LEU A 112 -1.44 -16.97 -9.90
N PRO A 113 -1.89 -18.23 -9.76
CA PRO A 113 -3.21 -18.53 -9.22
C PRO A 113 -3.39 -17.91 -7.83
N ILE A 114 -4.60 -17.42 -7.57
CA ILE A 114 -5.05 -16.99 -6.26
C ILE A 114 -6.08 -18.01 -5.78
N HIS A 115 -5.85 -18.58 -4.60
CA HIS A 115 -6.76 -19.51 -3.95
C HIS A 115 -7.39 -18.78 -2.77
N TYR A 116 -8.69 -18.50 -2.87
CA TYR A 116 -9.40 -17.80 -1.81
C TYR A 116 -9.82 -18.75 -0.69
N THR A 117 -9.57 -18.35 0.56
CA THR A 117 -9.84 -19.14 1.77
C THR A 117 -11.04 -18.65 2.59
N ALA A 118 -11.58 -17.47 2.28
CA ALA A 118 -12.77 -16.91 2.94
C ALA A 118 -13.73 -16.24 1.93
N TYR A 119 -13.49 -14.98 1.58
CA TYR A 119 -14.35 -14.10 0.77
C TYR A 119 -14.19 -14.33 -0.74
N GLY A 120 -14.07 -15.59 -1.16
CA GLY A 120 -13.83 -15.94 -2.56
C GLY A 120 -14.99 -15.55 -3.49
N SER A 121 -16.25 -15.64 -3.01
CA SER A 121 -17.45 -15.25 -3.76
C SER A 121 -17.56 -13.74 -4.00
N GLU A 122 -16.89 -12.94 -3.18
CA GLU A 122 -16.82 -11.49 -3.32
C GLU A 122 -15.51 -11.06 -4.00
N SER A 123 -14.59 -11.97 -4.28
CA SER A 123 -13.27 -11.62 -4.82
C SER A 123 -13.23 -11.65 -6.35
N SER A 124 -12.33 -10.87 -6.95
CA SER A 124 -12.08 -10.93 -8.38
C SER A 124 -11.42 -12.27 -8.74
N PRO A 125 -11.83 -12.95 -9.83
CA PRO A 125 -11.23 -14.22 -10.22
C PRO A 125 -9.76 -14.02 -10.61
N GLY A 126 -8.89 -14.89 -10.09
CA GLY A 126 -7.48 -14.97 -10.50
C GLY A 126 -7.30 -15.63 -11.88
N PRO A 127 -6.05 -15.79 -12.35
CA PRO A 127 -4.79 -15.48 -11.66
C PRO A 127 -4.42 -13.98 -11.74
N PHE A 128 -3.57 -13.51 -10.82
CA PHE A 128 -3.09 -12.12 -10.79
C PHE A 128 -1.59 -12.02 -11.09
N PRO A 129 -1.09 -10.89 -11.64
CA PRO A 129 0.34 -10.65 -11.89
C PRO A 129 1.11 -10.32 -10.60
N VAL A 130 0.90 -11.11 -9.54
CA VAL A 130 1.55 -10.92 -8.24
C VAL A 130 2.83 -11.77 -8.16
N PRO A 131 4.04 -11.16 -8.11
CA PRO A 131 5.28 -11.92 -8.02
C PRO A 131 5.37 -12.74 -6.73
N ALA A 132 6.04 -13.89 -6.77
CA ALA A 132 6.28 -14.75 -5.58
C ALA A 132 7.02 -14.03 -4.42
N LYS A 133 7.73 -12.94 -4.72
CA LYS A 133 8.47 -12.12 -3.76
C LYS A 133 7.84 -10.74 -3.55
N ALA A 134 6.56 -10.57 -3.90
CA ALA A 134 5.83 -9.35 -3.60
C ALA A 134 5.90 -9.06 -2.09
N PRO A 135 6.09 -7.80 -1.69
CA PRO A 135 6.15 -7.46 -0.27
C PRO A 135 4.76 -7.61 0.34
N VAL A 136 4.72 -8.04 1.60
CA VAL A 136 3.50 -8.25 2.37
C VAL A 136 3.66 -7.47 3.68
N GLU A 137 2.59 -6.81 4.11
CA GLU A 137 2.50 -6.16 5.41
C GLU A 137 2.95 -7.10 6.54
N GLY A 138 3.77 -6.58 7.47
CA GLY A 138 4.39 -7.35 8.56
C GLY A 138 5.44 -8.37 8.09
N GLY A 139 5.64 -8.55 6.78
CA GLY A 139 6.60 -9.45 6.17
C GLY A 139 6.17 -10.92 6.20
N ASN A 140 7.02 -11.80 5.65
CA ASN A 140 6.69 -13.22 5.39
C ASN A 140 6.38 -14.07 6.64
N ARG A 141 6.75 -13.60 7.84
CA ARG A 141 6.54 -14.32 9.10
C ARG A 141 5.39 -13.75 9.94
N SER A 142 4.76 -12.66 9.50
CA SER A 142 3.60 -12.09 10.19
C SER A 142 2.39 -13.03 10.07
N ASP A 143 1.52 -13.03 11.07
CA ASP A 143 0.23 -13.72 11.11
C ASP A 143 -0.98 -12.76 11.16
N GLY A 144 -0.70 -11.44 11.17
CA GLY A 144 -1.70 -10.36 11.11
C GLY A 144 -2.39 -10.25 9.75
N ASP A 145 -2.79 -9.04 9.36
CA ASP A 145 -3.66 -8.83 8.19
C ASP A 145 -2.97 -9.13 6.86
N ARG A 146 -1.65 -8.91 6.78
CA ARG A 146 -0.81 -9.34 5.65
C ARG A 146 -1.35 -8.87 4.31
N HIS A 147 -1.67 -7.59 4.21
CA HIS A 147 -2.07 -6.98 2.96
C HIS A 147 -0.93 -7.02 1.94
N LEU A 148 -1.28 -7.29 0.68
CA LEU A 148 -0.36 -7.34 -0.45
C LEU A 148 -0.93 -6.51 -1.60
N LEU A 149 -0.19 -5.50 -2.04
CA LEU A 149 -0.60 -4.57 -3.09
C LEU A 149 0.37 -4.63 -4.28
N VAL A 150 -0.15 -4.81 -5.49
CA VAL A 150 0.64 -4.79 -6.74
C VAL A 150 -0.03 -3.94 -7.80
N VAL A 151 0.69 -2.96 -8.34
CA VAL A 151 0.26 -2.21 -9.53
C VAL A 151 0.93 -2.80 -10.77
N ASP A 152 0.14 -3.18 -11.76
CA ASP A 152 0.60 -3.46 -13.12
C ASP A 152 0.56 -2.17 -13.94
N ARG A 153 1.75 -1.60 -14.22
CA ARG A 153 1.84 -0.33 -14.96
C ARG A 153 1.59 -0.47 -16.46
N GLY A 154 1.56 -1.70 -16.99
CA GLY A 154 1.21 -1.94 -18.39
C GLY A 154 -0.29 -1.88 -18.62
N GLU A 155 -1.06 -2.48 -17.71
CA GLU A 155 -2.52 -2.49 -17.78
C GLU A 155 -3.17 -1.35 -16.97
N CYS A 156 -2.41 -0.63 -16.16
CA CYS A 156 -2.91 0.28 -15.10
C CYS A 156 -3.98 -0.37 -14.25
N LYS A 157 -3.65 -1.55 -13.73
CA LYS A 157 -4.47 -2.28 -12.79
C LYS A 157 -3.78 -2.38 -11.45
N LEU A 158 -4.58 -2.36 -10.40
CA LEU A 158 -4.15 -2.59 -9.03
C LEU A 158 -4.73 -3.92 -8.55
N TYR A 159 -3.89 -4.75 -7.96
CA TYR A 159 -4.24 -6.04 -7.40
C TYR A 159 -3.95 -6.00 -5.91
N GLU A 160 -4.99 -6.22 -5.10
CA GLU A 160 -4.89 -6.19 -3.65
C GLU A 160 -5.40 -7.49 -3.07
N LEU A 161 -4.65 -8.06 -2.13
CA LEU A 161 -5.00 -9.28 -1.42
C LEU A 161 -4.99 -9.01 0.09
N TYR A 162 -5.97 -9.58 0.79
CA TYR A 162 -6.02 -9.63 2.26
C TYR A 162 -5.62 -11.04 2.74
N ARG A 163 -4.85 -11.10 3.83
CA ARG A 163 -4.24 -12.32 4.40
C ARG A 163 -3.47 -13.14 3.38
N ALA A 164 -2.54 -12.51 2.68
CA ALA A 164 -1.81 -13.16 1.59
C ALA A 164 -0.66 -14.06 2.08
N PHE A 165 -0.64 -15.32 1.63
CA PHE A 165 0.42 -16.30 1.88
C PHE A 165 0.90 -16.97 0.60
N PHE A 166 2.18 -16.80 0.26
CA PHE A 166 2.76 -17.46 -0.90
C PHE A 166 2.99 -18.95 -0.63
N GLN A 167 2.64 -19.78 -1.60
CA GLN A 167 2.81 -21.23 -1.56
C GLN A 167 3.70 -21.68 -2.73
N PRO A 168 4.91 -22.22 -2.48
CA PRO A 168 5.84 -22.61 -3.55
C PRO A 168 5.49 -23.95 -4.22
N ARG A 169 4.64 -24.77 -3.59
CA ARG A 169 4.28 -26.13 -4.03
C ARG A 169 2.77 -26.37 -3.86
N PRO A 170 2.16 -27.33 -4.59
CA PRO A 170 2.77 -28.17 -5.65
C PRO A 170 3.10 -27.39 -6.93
N LYS A 171 2.37 -26.31 -7.21
CA LYS A 171 2.74 -25.23 -8.14
C LYS A 171 2.69 -23.90 -7.40
N PRO A 172 3.54 -22.92 -7.74
CA PRO A 172 3.51 -21.60 -7.13
C PRO A 172 2.12 -20.95 -7.21
N HIS A 173 1.58 -20.51 -6.07
CA HIS A 173 0.31 -19.79 -5.97
C HIS A 173 0.28 -18.91 -4.71
N TRP A 174 -0.76 -18.09 -4.57
CA TRP A 174 -1.06 -17.35 -3.36
C TRP A 174 -2.36 -17.86 -2.75
N ASN A 175 -2.35 -18.12 -1.44
CA ASN A 175 -3.59 -18.17 -0.66
C ASN A 175 -3.90 -16.76 -0.15
N ALA A 176 -5.18 -16.39 -0.13
CA ALA A 176 -5.64 -15.11 0.40
C ALA A 176 -7.08 -15.25 0.89
N ASP A 177 -7.50 -14.47 1.87
CA ASP A 177 -8.89 -14.47 2.31
C ASP A 177 -9.79 -13.72 1.33
N ALA A 178 -9.30 -12.59 0.79
CA ALA A 178 -9.98 -11.80 -0.23
C ALA A 178 -8.98 -11.28 -1.26
N GLY A 179 -9.47 -10.93 -2.45
CA GLY A 179 -8.65 -10.29 -3.47
C GLY A 179 -9.45 -9.53 -4.51
N VAL A 180 -8.96 -8.34 -4.90
CA VAL A 180 -9.63 -7.48 -5.88
C VAL A 180 -8.65 -7.01 -6.94
N ALA A 181 -9.10 -7.03 -8.20
CA ALA A 181 -8.44 -6.39 -9.32
C ALA A 181 -9.20 -5.12 -9.69
N TRP A 182 -8.56 -3.97 -9.49
CA TRP A 182 -9.08 -2.64 -9.77
C TRP A 182 -8.54 -2.14 -11.10
N ASP A 183 -9.40 -1.49 -11.89
CA ASP A 183 -8.97 -0.68 -13.03
C ASP A 183 -8.72 0.75 -12.55
N LEU A 184 -7.45 1.17 -12.51
CA LEU A 184 -7.07 2.49 -12.03
C LEU A 184 -7.51 3.62 -12.97
N ARG A 185 -8.08 3.31 -14.14
CA ARG A 185 -8.68 4.29 -15.05
C ARG A 185 -10.20 4.44 -14.86
N SER A 186 -10.80 3.65 -13.96
CA SER A 186 -12.24 3.61 -13.78
C SER A 186 -12.66 4.28 -12.48
N ALA A 187 -13.81 4.96 -12.50
CA ALA A 187 -14.46 5.46 -11.28
C ALA A 187 -15.49 4.46 -10.71
N ALA A 188 -15.55 3.24 -11.27
CA ALA A 188 -16.55 2.25 -10.91
C ALA A 188 -16.33 1.71 -9.49
N LEU A 189 -17.44 1.54 -8.78
CA LEU A 189 -17.47 0.94 -7.45
C LEU A 189 -17.53 -0.58 -7.52
N ARG A 190 -17.25 -1.20 -6.37
CA ARG A 190 -17.67 -2.58 -6.11
C ARG A 190 -19.20 -2.67 -5.95
N LEU A 191 -19.71 -3.90 -5.96
CA LEU A 191 -21.09 -4.17 -5.61
C LEU A 191 -21.33 -3.85 -4.12
N ASP A 192 -22.48 -3.27 -3.81
CA ASP A 192 -22.89 -3.05 -2.43
C ASP A 192 -22.95 -4.37 -1.65
N GLY A 193 -22.48 -4.31 -0.41
CA GLY A 193 -22.28 -5.45 0.47
C GLY A 193 -21.00 -6.25 0.22
N TRP A 194 -20.19 -5.93 -0.80
CA TRP A 194 -18.97 -6.70 -1.09
C TRP A 194 -17.75 -6.09 -0.40
N THR A 195 -17.04 -6.89 0.40
CA THR A 195 -15.75 -6.50 1.01
C THR A 195 -14.62 -6.43 -0.03
N SER A 196 -13.40 -6.06 0.35
CA SER A 196 -12.22 -6.10 -0.51
C SER A 196 -10.97 -6.52 0.30
N ALA A 197 -9.77 -6.17 -0.18
CA ALA A 197 -8.61 -6.24 0.71
C ALA A 197 -8.74 -5.27 1.88
N ASP A 198 -9.44 -4.15 1.70
CA ASP A 198 -9.98 -3.32 2.77
C ASP A 198 -11.38 -3.80 3.19
N ALA A 199 -11.64 -3.85 4.49
CA ALA A 199 -12.92 -4.31 5.04
C ALA A 199 -14.12 -3.45 4.59
N GLY A 200 -13.93 -2.16 4.31
CA GLY A 200 -14.97 -1.26 3.80
C GLY A 200 -15.31 -1.46 2.32
N GLY A 201 -14.65 -2.42 1.65
CA GLY A 201 -14.79 -2.61 0.21
C GLY A 201 -14.06 -1.55 -0.62
N LEU A 202 -13.10 -0.83 -0.03
CA LEU A 202 -12.33 0.20 -0.71
C LEU A 202 -11.02 -0.33 -1.31
N PRO A 203 -10.49 0.27 -2.37
CA PRO A 203 -9.10 0.10 -2.74
C PRO A 203 -8.18 0.73 -1.68
N ILE A 204 -7.10 0.04 -1.30
CA ILE A 204 -6.15 0.53 -0.27
C ILE A 204 -5.13 1.51 -0.86
N PHE A 205 -4.51 1.13 -1.98
CA PHE A 205 -3.42 1.87 -2.63
C PHE A 205 -3.67 3.38 -2.83
N PRO A 206 -4.84 3.85 -3.28
CA PRO A 206 -5.11 5.28 -3.47
C PRO A 206 -5.17 6.07 -2.16
N GLY A 207 -5.38 5.40 -1.03
CA GLY A 207 -5.41 6.04 0.28
C GLY A 207 -4.05 6.11 0.96
N LEU A 208 -2.98 5.61 0.34
CA LEU A 208 -1.65 5.55 0.93
C LEU A 208 -0.90 6.87 0.82
N VAL A 209 -0.23 7.26 1.91
CA VAL A 209 0.79 8.30 1.87
C VAL A 209 2.06 7.73 1.26
N ARG A 210 2.41 8.12 0.03
CA ARG A 210 3.60 7.61 -0.66
C ARG A 210 4.76 8.61 -0.57
N TYR A 211 5.98 8.09 -0.51
CA TYR A 211 7.16 8.91 -0.25
C TYR A 211 7.48 9.90 -1.34
N ASP A 212 7.26 9.55 -2.62
CA ASP A 212 7.49 10.44 -3.75
C ASP A 212 6.59 11.67 -3.70
N GLU A 213 5.34 11.51 -3.25
CA GLU A 213 4.40 12.61 -3.02
C GLU A 213 4.84 13.48 -1.83
N VAL A 214 5.21 12.84 -0.71
CA VAL A 214 5.73 13.54 0.47
C VAL A 214 7.01 14.31 0.12
N ALA A 215 7.91 13.73 -0.67
CA ALA A 215 9.13 14.38 -1.15
C ALA A 215 8.84 15.53 -2.12
N ALA A 216 7.76 15.45 -2.89
CA ALA A 216 7.23 16.54 -3.71
C ALA A 216 6.48 17.62 -2.88
N GLY A 217 6.23 17.37 -1.59
CA GLY A 217 5.70 18.33 -0.62
C GLY A 217 4.18 18.46 -0.59
N HIS A 218 3.44 17.62 -1.30
CA HIS A 218 1.98 17.65 -1.33
C HIS A 218 1.39 16.26 -1.64
N LEU A 219 0.16 16.06 -1.17
CA LEU A 219 -0.68 14.90 -1.48
C LEU A 219 -1.96 15.44 -2.13
N ASP A 220 -2.26 15.00 -3.35
CA ASP A 220 -3.42 15.48 -4.12
C ASP A 220 -4.63 14.53 -4.05
N HIS A 221 -4.60 13.60 -3.10
CA HIS A 221 -5.64 12.61 -2.92
C HIS A 221 -6.04 12.48 -1.43
N ALA A 222 -7.21 11.91 -1.19
CA ALA A 222 -7.67 11.56 0.15
C ALA A 222 -6.79 10.45 0.76
N ILE A 223 -6.56 10.51 2.07
CA ILE A 223 -5.82 9.51 2.83
C ILE A 223 -6.83 8.60 3.54
N ARG A 224 -6.51 7.30 3.59
CA ARG A 224 -7.29 6.33 4.36
C ARG A 224 -6.94 6.38 5.85
N VAL A 225 -7.95 6.30 6.71
CA VAL A 225 -7.80 6.18 8.17
C VAL A 225 -8.73 5.09 8.70
N THR A 226 -8.33 4.44 9.79
CA THR A 226 -9.16 3.47 10.54
C THR A 226 -9.51 4.05 11.91
N PHE A 227 -10.62 3.56 12.47
CA PHE A 227 -11.10 3.93 13.80
C PHE A 227 -11.44 2.66 14.58
N ASP A 228 -11.30 2.71 15.91
CA ASP A 228 -11.53 1.55 16.80
C ASP A 228 -12.98 1.06 16.76
N SER A 229 -13.93 1.97 16.49
CA SER A 229 -15.33 1.64 16.32
C SER A 229 -15.91 2.40 15.14
N THR A 230 -16.43 1.65 14.19
CA THR A 230 -17.20 2.15 13.05
C THR A 230 -18.67 1.77 13.21
N ARG A 231 -19.49 2.19 12.24
CA ARG A 231 -20.91 1.84 12.20
C ARG A 231 -21.10 0.71 11.18
N ASP A 232 -22.05 -0.17 11.45
CA ASP A 232 -22.66 -1.12 10.51
C ASP A 232 -23.43 -0.45 9.34
N ALA A 233 -22.79 0.51 8.66
CA ALA A 233 -23.26 1.16 7.45
C ALA A 233 -22.12 1.94 6.79
N TRP A 234 -22.13 2.01 5.47
CA TRP A 234 -21.12 2.72 4.68
C TRP A 234 -21.69 3.96 3.99
N VAL A 235 -20.78 4.76 3.45
CA VAL A 235 -21.07 5.83 2.49
C VAL A 235 -20.11 5.62 1.33
N HIS A 236 -20.63 5.69 0.10
CA HIS A 236 -19.78 5.59 -1.08
C HIS A 236 -18.62 6.59 -1.05
N PRO A 237 -17.43 6.21 -1.59
CA PRO A 237 -17.17 5.04 -2.44
C PRO A 237 -17.04 3.69 -1.73
N ALA A 238 -17.11 3.62 -0.39
CA ALA A 238 -17.16 2.32 0.28
C ALA A 238 -18.38 1.51 -0.18
N SER A 239 -18.27 0.20 -0.13
CA SER A 239 -19.34 -0.74 -0.53
C SER A 239 -19.72 -1.71 0.59
N HIS A 240 -19.01 -1.73 1.71
CA HIS A 240 -19.22 -2.67 2.81
C HIS A 240 -18.89 -2.00 4.16
N CYS A 241 -19.36 -2.56 5.28
CA CYS A 241 -19.04 -2.09 6.63
C CYS A 241 -17.97 -2.96 7.30
N ALA A 242 -17.14 -2.35 8.16
CA ALA A 242 -16.09 -3.06 8.90
C ALA A 242 -16.52 -3.45 10.34
N GLY A 243 -17.78 -3.19 10.71
CA GLY A 243 -18.35 -3.33 12.05
C GLY A 243 -19.04 -2.06 12.53
#